data_AF-A0AAX1NDD7-F1
#
_entry.id   AF-A0AAX1NDD7-F1
#
_cell.length_a   1.000
_cell.length_b   1.000
_cell.length_c   1.000
_cell.angle_alpha   90.00
_cell.angle_beta   90.00
_cell.angle_gamma   90.00
#
_symmetry.space_group_name_H-M   'P 1'
#
loop_
_entity.id
_entity.type
_entity.pdbx_description
1 polymer ?
#
loop_
_entity_poly.entity_id
_entity_poly.type
_entity_poly.pdbx_seq_one_letter_code
_entity_poly.pdbx_strand_id
1 'polypeptide(L)'
;MIEKIKSSVKYWFLLIIAGIVFISGGILTFTFPLESYLTIAAVFSYLFLIEGLSEVIFSIVNRKKIKGWGWTLAYGVLSIAFGIFLIINPTLSASAMPLYLGFLFLAKSIVGIVVGVAFKKETGFGNHLIGIGALGGILSLMLLYNPLFAGFTILFMVGILLITSGIYSIIYGIEFRSLNKKIKQSEKVKEEKNDTDSAANNQSNETEKECEPTTDIKEEVVNDKELS
;
A
#
# COMPACT_ATOMS: atom_id res chain seq x y z
N MET A 1 15.95 11.47 5.47
CA MET A 1 15.34 10.14 5.24
C MET A 1 14.60 9.61 6.49
N ILE A 2 15.13 9.83 7.70
CA ILE A 2 14.54 9.38 8.98
C ILE A 2 13.25 10.16 9.37
N GLU A 3 13.12 11.44 9.01
CA GLU A 3 11.87 12.20 9.25
C GLU A 3 10.65 11.66 8.48
N LYS A 4 10.85 11.12 7.27
CA LYS A 4 9.78 10.53 6.45
C LYS A 4 9.22 9.24 7.07
N ILE A 5 10.02 8.57 7.90
CA ILE A 5 9.61 7.38 8.67
C ILE A 5 8.81 7.81 9.90
N LYS A 6 9.14 8.95 10.53
CA LYS A 6 8.42 9.47 11.72
C LYS A 6 6.97 9.86 11.41
N SER A 7 6.68 10.34 10.20
CA SER A 7 5.30 10.61 9.74
C SER A 7 4.51 9.35 9.35
N SER A 8 5.19 8.24 9.04
CA SER A 8 4.54 6.98 8.65
C SER A 8 3.72 6.37 9.79
N VAL A 9 4.07 6.72 11.02
CA VAL A 9 3.52 6.25 12.30
C VAL A 9 2.08 6.71 12.58
N LYS A 10 1.62 7.77 11.91
CA LYS A 10 0.28 8.33 12.12
C LYS A 10 -0.82 7.61 11.31
N TYR A 11 -0.44 6.87 10.27
CA TYR A 11 -1.37 6.23 9.32
C TYR A 11 -1.80 4.81 9.73
N TRP A 12 -1.29 4.29 10.86
CA TRP A 12 -1.70 2.98 11.37
C TRP A 12 -3.22 2.83 11.51
N PHE A 13 -3.88 3.87 12.04
CA PHE A 13 -5.33 3.88 12.21
C PHE A 13 -6.07 3.89 10.86
N LEU A 14 -5.48 4.50 9.83
CA LEU A 14 -6.02 4.51 8.48
C LEU A 14 -6.04 3.10 7.84
N LEU A 15 -5.07 2.24 8.16
CA LEU A 15 -5.11 0.84 7.72
C LEU A 15 -6.22 0.04 8.43
N ILE A 16 -6.44 0.29 9.72
CA ILE A 16 -7.47 -0.42 10.48
C ILE A 16 -8.86 0.00 10.06
N ILE A 17 -9.12 1.31 9.92
CA ILE A 17 -10.41 1.79 9.43
C ILE A 17 -10.68 1.26 8.02
N ALA A 18 -9.67 1.25 7.13
CA ALA A 18 -9.81 0.66 5.80
C ALA A 18 -10.14 -0.83 5.88
N GLY A 19 -9.48 -1.58 6.77
CA GLY A 19 -9.76 -3.00 6.99
C GLY A 19 -11.19 -3.29 7.44
N ILE A 20 -11.70 -2.50 8.39
CA ILE A 20 -13.11 -2.60 8.85
C ILE A 20 -14.06 -2.30 7.70
N VAL A 21 -13.82 -1.22 6.95
CA VAL A 21 -14.64 -0.84 5.78
C VAL A 21 -14.64 -1.95 4.72
N PHE A 22 -13.51 -2.58 4.45
CA PHE A 22 -13.43 -3.70 3.49
C PHE A 22 -14.20 -4.93 3.95
N ILE A 23 -14.11 -5.30 5.23
CA ILE A 23 -14.88 -6.43 5.78
C ILE A 23 -16.38 -6.13 5.69
N SER A 24 -16.81 -4.94 6.12
CA SER A 24 -18.21 -4.52 6.01
C SER A 24 -18.67 -4.55 4.55
N GLY A 25 -17.91 -3.96 3.63
CA GLY A 25 -18.23 -3.98 2.20
C GLY A 25 -18.35 -5.39 1.63
N GLY A 26 -17.47 -6.30 2.04
CA GLY A 26 -17.55 -7.72 1.67
C GLY A 26 -18.82 -8.40 2.18
N ILE A 27 -19.23 -8.13 3.42
CA ILE A 27 -20.48 -8.66 3.99
C ILE A 27 -21.71 -8.08 3.28
N LEU A 28 -21.74 -6.76 3.04
CA LEU A 28 -22.81 -6.08 2.31
C LEU A 28 -23.00 -6.65 0.90
N THR A 29 -21.90 -7.07 0.26
CA THR A 29 -21.92 -7.70 -1.07
C THR A 29 -22.78 -8.96 -1.09
N PHE A 30 -22.76 -9.75 -0.01
CA PHE A 30 -23.57 -10.96 0.12
C PHE A 30 -25.00 -10.68 0.57
N THR A 31 -25.22 -9.64 1.38
CA THR A 31 -26.55 -9.27 1.85
C THR A 31 -27.42 -8.69 0.73
N PHE A 32 -26.84 -7.85 -0.14
CA PHE A 32 -27.54 -7.18 -1.24
C PHE A 32 -26.85 -7.45 -2.58
N PRO A 33 -26.97 -8.68 -3.12
CA PRO A 33 -26.18 -9.09 -4.27
C PRO A 33 -26.50 -8.30 -5.54
N LEU A 34 -27.76 -7.90 -5.73
CA LEU A 34 -28.18 -7.14 -6.92
C LEU A 34 -27.61 -5.70 -6.93
N GLU A 35 -27.78 -4.98 -5.83
CA GLU A 35 -27.25 -3.61 -5.68
C GLU A 35 -25.72 -3.58 -5.73
N SER A 36 -25.09 -4.58 -5.10
CA SER A 36 -23.63 -4.72 -5.11
C SER A 36 -23.10 -5.00 -6.51
N TYR A 37 -23.83 -5.79 -7.29
CA TYR A 37 -23.49 -6.04 -8.69
C TYR A 37 -23.54 -4.76 -9.54
N LEU A 38 -24.61 -3.96 -9.41
CA LEU A 38 -24.72 -2.67 -10.10
C LEU A 38 -23.64 -1.69 -9.65
N THR A 39 -23.30 -1.68 -8.35
CA THR A 39 -22.23 -0.84 -7.80
C THR A 39 -20.87 -1.22 -8.39
N ILE A 40 -20.56 -2.52 -8.49
CA ILE A 40 -19.32 -2.99 -9.10
C ILE A 40 -19.28 -2.62 -10.59
N ALA A 41 -20.40 -2.74 -11.31
CA ALA A 41 -20.50 -2.30 -12.70
C ALA A 41 -20.28 -0.78 -12.84
N ALA A 42 -20.80 0.02 -11.92
CA ALA A 42 -20.56 1.46 -11.89
C ALA A 42 -19.07 1.77 -11.64
N VAL A 43 -18.45 1.13 -10.65
CA VAL A 43 -17.00 1.25 -10.37
C VAL A 43 -16.19 0.88 -11.62
N PHE A 44 -16.55 -0.21 -12.29
CA PHE A 44 -15.92 -0.63 -13.55
C PHE A 44 -16.00 0.45 -14.64
N SER A 45 -17.14 1.14 -14.76
CA SER A 45 -17.30 2.25 -15.71
C SER A 45 -16.37 3.42 -15.38
N TYR A 46 -16.24 3.78 -14.09
CA TYR A 46 -15.28 4.79 -13.64
C TYR A 46 -13.83 4.37 -13.89
N LEU A 47 -13.51 3.07 -13.75
CA LEU A 47 -12.18 2.55 -14.06
C LEU A 47 -11.86 2.73 -15.56
N PHE A 48 -12.82 2.51 -16.45
CA PHE A 48 -12.65 2.79 -17.88
C PHE A 48 -12.35 4.26 -18.18
N LEU A 49 -12.99 5.19 -17.45
CA LEU A 49 -12.68 6.62 -17.57
C LEU A 49 -11.25 6.92 -17.12
N ILE A 50 -10.84 6.37 -15.98
CA ILE A 50 -9.50 6.59 -15.42
C ILE A 50 -8.44 5.97 -16.34
N GLU A 51 -8.68 4.77 -16.87
CA GLU A 51 -7.82 4.10 -17.84
C GLU A 51 -7.67 4.95 -19.11
N GLY A 52 -8.79 5.34 -19.73
CA GLY A 52 -8.78 6.15 -20.94
C GLY A 52 -8.12 7.51 -20.73
N LEU A 53 -8.38 8.18 -19.60
CA LEU A 53 -7.74 9.45 -19.27
C LEU A 53 -6.24 9.30 -19.06
N SER A 54 -5.82 8.25 -18.33
CA SER A 54 -4.41 7.93 -18.12
C SER A 54 -3.70 7.69 -19.45
N GLU A 55 -4.34 7.01 -20.38
CA GLU A 55 -3.77 6.70 -21.69
C GLU A 55 -3.72 7.91 -22.63
N VAL A 56 -4.73 8.77 -22.59
CA VAL A 56 -4.69 10.07 -23.28
C VAL A 56 -3.54 10.92 -22.75
N ILE A 57 -3.40 11.06 -21.42
CA ILE A 57 -2.30 11.82 -20.80
C ILE A 57 -0.95 11.21 -21.19
N PHE A 58 -0.81 9.89 -21.07
CA PHE A 58 0.41 9.17 -21.42
C PHE A 58 0.79 9.37 -22.89
N SER A 59 -0.18 9.26 -23.80
CA SER A 59 0.03 9.47 -25.23
C SER A 59 0.51 10.89 -25.53
N ILE A 60 -0.11 11.91 -24.91
CA ILE A 60 0.26 13.32 -25.14
C ILE A 60 1.66 13.62 -24.59
N VAL A 61 1.97 13.18 -23.36
CA VAL A 61 3.27 13.42 -22.72
C VAL A 61 4.40 12.72 -23.48
N ASN A 62 4.15 11.49 -23.95
CA ASN A 62 5.15 10.67 -24.61
C ASN A 62 5.06 10.71 -26.15
N ARG A 63 4.29 11.63 -26.74
CA ARG A 63 4.05 11.75 -28.20
C ARG A 63 5.30 11.76 -29.07
N LYS A 64 6.43 12.26 -28.54
CA LYS A 64 7.72 12.34 -29.27
C LYS A 64 8.58 11.08 -29.13
N LYS A 65 8.31 10.24 -28.12
CA LYS A 65 9.09 9.03 -27.79
C LYS A 65 8.42 7.76 -28.32
N ILE A 66 7.11 7.76 -28.49
CA ILE A 66 6.32 6.60 -28.90
C ILE A 66 6.02 6.66 -30.40
N LYS A 67 6.47 5.65 -31.16
CA LYS A 67 5.99 5.41 -32.52
C LYS A 67 4.55 4.92 -32.44
N GLY A 68 3.61 5.61 -33.11
CA GLY A 68 2.19 5.25 -33.09
C GLY A 68 1.35 5.96 -32.03
N TRP A 69 1.82 7.09 -31.46
CA TRP A 69 1.11 7.87 -30.44
C TRP A 69 -0.38 8.17 -30.78
N GLY A 70 -0.70 8.38 -32.06
CA GLY A 70 -2.07 8.63 -32.51
C GLY A 70 -3.02 7.45 -32.27
N TRP A 71 -2.54 6.21 -32.38
CA TRP A 71 -3.34 5.01 -32.08
C TRP A 71 -3.61 4.88 -30.59
N THR A 72 -2.59 5.12 -29.75
CA THR A 72 -2.74 5.16 -28.30
C THR A 72 -3.71 6.26 -27.87
N LEU A 73 -3.64 7.45 -28.51
CA LEU A 73 -4.58 8.53 -28.25
C LEU A 73 -6.01 8.13 -28.63
N ALA A 74 -6.20 7.54 -29.81
CA ALA A 74 -7.50 7.09 -30.28
C ALA A 74 -8.11 6.03 -29.36
N TYR A 75 -7.30 5.07 -28.90
CA TYR A 75 -7.72 4.08 -27.90
C TYR A 75 -8.13 4.76 -26.59
N GLY A 76 -7.32 5.66 -26.05
CA GLY A 76 -7.66 6.38 -24.82
C GLY A 76 -8.96 7.18 -24.92
N VAL A 77 -9.17 7.90 -26.04
CA VAL A 77 -10.43 8.63 -26.29
C VAL A 77 -11.61 7.68 -26.42
N LEU A 78 -11.45 6.56 -27.13
CA LEU A 78 -12.50 5.55 -27.27
C LEU A 78 -12.86 4.92 -25.92
N SER A 79 -11.87 4.64 -25.08
CA SER A 79 -12.07 4.12 -23.72
C SER A 79 -12.82 5.10 -22.82
N ILE A 80 -12.53 6.41 -22.92
CA ILE A 80 -13.31 7.45 -22.22
C ILE A 80 -14.76 7.45 -22.73
N ALA A 81 -14.96 7.46 -24.05
CA ALA A 81 -16.31 7.45 -24.62
C ALA A 81 -17.10 6.21 -24.19
N PHE A 82 -16.46 5.06 -24.17
CA PHE A 82 -17.05 3.81 -23.70
C PHE A 82 -17.39 3.88 -22.20
N GLY A 83 -16.48 4.38 -21.36
CA GLY A 83 -16.73 4.59 -19.94
C GLY A 83 -17.93 5.51 -19.68
N ILE A 84 -18.04 6.63 -20.41
CA ILE A 84 -19.20 7.55 -20.31
C ILE A 84 -20.48 6.82 -20.73
N PHE A 85 -20.44 6.06 -21.82
CA PHE A 85 -21.58 5.30 -22.31
C PHE A 85 -22.08 4.26 -21.30
N LEU A 86 -21.15 3.57 -20.61
CA LEU A 86 -21.48 2.61 -19.56
C LEU A 86 -22.11 3.28 -18.33
N ILE A 87 -21.66 4.49 -17.94
CA ILE A 87 -22.28 5.25 -16.83
C ILE A 87 -23.72 5.63 -17.16
N ILE A 88 -23.98 6.08 -18.40
CA ILE A 88 -25.32 6.47 -18.84
C ILE A 88 -26.27 5.25 -18.88
N ASN A 89 -25.74 4.06 -19.18
CA ASN A 89 -26.53 2.83 -19.30
C ASN A 89 -26.04 1.75 -18.31
N PRO A 90 -26.43 1.81 -17.02
CA PRO A 90 -25.99 0.86 -16.00
C PRO A 90 -26.30 -0.60 -16.35
N THR A 91 -27.42 -0.86 -17.03
CA THR A 91 -27.80 -2.21 -17.48
C THR A 91 -26.82 -2.78 -18.51
N LEU A 92 -26.34 -1.94 -19.44
CA LEU A 92 -25.31 -2.35 -20.39
C LEU A 92 -23.95 -2.49 -19.72
N SER A 93 -23.64 -1.63 -18.75
CA SER A 93 -22.43 -1.79 -17.93
C SER A 93 -22.40 -3.12 -17.21
N ALA A 94 -23.53 -3.53 -16.64
CA ALA A 94 -23.67 -4.79 -15.94
C ALA A 94 -23.46 -6.00 -16.85
N SER A 95 -23.78 -5.95 -18.14
CA SER A 95 -23.53 -7.07 -19.07
C SER A 95 -22.15 -7.00 -19.74
N ALA A 96 -21.64 -5.80 -20.01
CA ALA A 96 -20.35 -5.59 -20.64
C ALA A 96 -19.17 -5.94 -19.74
N MET A 97 -19.27 -5.63 -18.44
CA MET A 97 -18.19 -5.88 -17.47
C MET A 97 -17.77 -7.36 -17.41
N PRO A 98 -18.68 -8.33 -17.22
CA PRO A 98 -18.30 -9.74 -17.19
C PRO A 98 -17.74 -10.25 -18.53
N LEU A 99 -18.21 -9.71 -19.68
CA LEU A 99 -17.66 -10.07 -20.99
C LEU A 99 -16.22 -9.60 -21.15
N TYR A 100 -15.94 -8.34 -20.78
CA TYR A 100 -14.59 -7.80 -20.80
C TYR A 100 -13.64 -8.60 -19.90
N LEU A 101 -14.07 -8.91 -18.67
CA LEU A 101 -13.29 -9.76 -17.77
C LEU A 101 -13.13 -11.19 -18.29
N GLY A 102 -14.18 -11.76 -18.90
CA GLY A 102 -14.12 -13.08 -19.52
C GLY A 102 -13.03 -13.15 -20.58
N PHE A 103 -12.95 -12.14 -21.46
CA PHE A 103 -11.91 -12.07 -22.50
C PHE A 103 -10.52 -11.88 -21.90
N LEU A 104 -10.37 -11.04 -20.87
CA LEU A 104 -9.11 -10.89 -20.13
C LEU A 104 -8.66 -12.19 -19.48
N PHE A 105 -9.58 -12.94 -18.89
CA PHE A 105 -9.31 -14.25 -18.30
C PHE A 105 -8.92 -15.28 -19.36
N LEU A 106 -9.53 -15.21 -20.55
CA LEU A 106 -9.14 -16.06 -21.68
C LEU A 106 -7.69 -15.81 -22.08
N ALA A 107 -7.33 -14.54 -22.28
CA ALA A 107 -5.97 -14.14 -22.63
C ALA A 107 -4.96 -14.57 -21.54
N LYS A 108 -5.29 -14.35 -20.27
CA LYS A 108 -4.47 -14.77 -19.11
C LYS A 108 -4.30 -16.28 -19.04
N SER A 109 -5.36 -17.04 -19.33
CA SER A 109 -5.34 -18.50 -19.41
C SER A 109 -4.38 -18.98 -20.50
N ILE A 110 -4.48 -18.42 -21.71
CA ILE A 110 -3.60 -18.78 -22.84
C ILE A 110 -2.13 -18.51 -22.46
N VAL A 111 -1.84 -17.33 -21.92
CA VAL A 111 -0.48 -17.00 -21.46
C VAL A 111 -0.01 -17.97 -20.38
N GLY A 112 -0.87 -18.31 -19.41
CA GLY A 112 -0.56 -19.27 -18.35
C GLY A 112 -0.20 -20.67 -18.89
N ILE A 113 -0.92 -21.13 -19.92
CA ILE A 113 -0.61 -22.40 -20.60
C ILE A 113 0.74 -22.31 -21.32
N VAL A 114 0.97 -21.24 -22.08
CA VAL A 114 2.23 -21.03 -22.82
C VAL A 114 3.44 -21.00 -21.87
N VAL A 115 3.33 -20.25 -20.77
CA VAL A 115 4.33 -20.18 -19.71
C VAL A 115 4.50 -21.56 -19.06
N GLY A 116 3.41 -22.24 -18.72
CA GLY A 116 3.46 -23.58 -18.14
C GLY A 116 4.19 -24.60 -19.01
N VAL A 117 4.01 -24.54 -20.34
CA VAL A 117 4.75 -25.37 -21.30
C VAL A 117 6.23 -24.99 -21.36
N ALA A 118 6.55 -23.70 -21.37
CA ALA A 118 7.93 -23.21 -21.42
C ALA A 118 8.74 -23.66 -20.18
N PHE A 119 8.14 -23.59 -18.99
CA PHE A 119 8.80 -23.94 -17.72
C PHE A 119 8.62 -25.41 -17.31
N LYS A 120 7.95 -26.24 -18.14
CA LYS A 120 7.69 -27.65 -17.87
C LYS A 120 8.95 -28.50 -17.66
N LYS A 121 10.04 -28.16 -18.37
CA LYS A 121 11.31 -28.90 -18.27
C LYS A 121 12.22 -28.42 -17.12
N GLU A 122 12.05 -27.17 -16.72
CA GLU A 122 12.93 -26.49 -15.75
C GLU A 122 12.40 -26.63 -14.31
N THR A 123 11.09 -26.75 -14.15
CA THR A 123 10.43 -26.74 -12.84
C THR A 123 9.39 -27.86 -12.75
N GLY A 124 9.37 -28.60 -11.64
CA GLY A 124 8.33 -29.61 -11.37
C GLY A 124 6.91 -29.04 -11.30
N PHE A 125 6.77 -27.72 -11.28
CA PHE A 125 5.50 -26.99 -11.23
C PHE A 125 4.85 -26.76 -12.61
N GLY A 126 5.56 -26.95 -13.72
CA GLY A 126 5.02 -26.60 -15.06
C GLY A 126 3.69 -27.30 -15.41
N ASN A 127 3.52 -28.56 -15.01
CA ASN A 127 2.24 -29.28 -15.21
C ASN A 127 1.07 -28.63 -14.44
N HIS A 128 1.34 -28.08 -13.26
CA HIS A 128 0.32 -27.41 -12.46
C HIS A 128 -0.11 -26.09 -13.10
N LEU A 129 0.83 -25.32 -13.65
CA LEU A 129 0.51 -24.09 -14.39
C LEU A 129 -0.33 -24.36 -15.64
N ILE A 130 -0.03 -25.43 -16.39
CA ILE A 130 -0.83 -25.84 -17.55
C ILE A 130 -2.24 -26.24 -17.10
N GLY A 131 -2.37 -27.00 -16.00
CA GLY A 131 -3.66 -27.40 -15.45
C GLY A 131 -4.52 -26.21 -15.02
N ILE A 132 -3.93 -25.25 -14.29
CA ILE A 132 -4.62 -24.01 -13.88
C ILE A 132 -5.03 -23.20 -15.11
N GLY A 133 -4.13 -23.06 -16.09
CA GLY A 133 -4.42 -22.37 -17.34
C GLY A 133 -5.59 -23.02 -18.08
N ALA A 134 -5.57 -24.33 -18.30
CA ALA A 134 -6.65 -25.04 -18.98
C ALA A 134 -8.00 -24.90 -18.26
N LEU A 135 -8.03 -25.05 -16.94
CA LEU A 135 -9.24 -24.82 -16.12
C LEU A 135 -9.73 -23.37 -16.24
N GLY A 136 -8.83 -22.40 -16.17
CA GLY A 136 -9.14 -20.98 -16.35
C GLY A 136 -9.70 -20.67 -17.74
N GLY A 137 -9.20 -21.34 -18.79
CA GLY A 137 -9.70 -21.23 -20.15
C GLY A 137 -11.12 -21.76 -20.30
N ILE A 138 -11.41 -22.95 -19.74
CA ILE A 138 -12.76 -23.53 -19.73
C ILE A 138 -13.73 -22.61 -18.98
N LEU A 139 -13.31 -22.11 -17.80
CA LEU A 139 -14.11 -21.19 -17.00
C LEU A 139 -14.38 -19.88 -17.76
N SER A 140 -13.38 -19.36 -18.48
CA SER A 140 -13.52 -18.16 -19.31
C SER A 140 -14.52 -18.37 -20.45
N LEU A 141 -14.46 -19.50 -21.17
CA LEU A 141 -15.45 -19.82 -22.21
C LEU A 141 -16.86 -19.91 -21.63
N MET A 142 -17.02 -20.52 -20.46
CA MET A 142 -18.29 -20.59 -19.74
C MET A 142 -18.81 -19.18 -19.39
N LEU A 143 -17.91 -18.28 -18.95
CA LEU A 143 -18.21 -16.88 -18.66
C LEU A 143 -18.71 -16.10 -19.88
N LEU A 144 -18.09 -16.33 -21.05
CA LEU A 144 -18.50 -15.70 -22.31
C LEU A 144 -19.86 -16.19 -22.79
N TYR A 145 -20.19 -17.46 -22.53
CA TYR A 145 -21.47 -18.04 -22.94
C TYR A 145 -22.66 -17.47 -22.16
N ASN A 146 -22.50 -17.25 -20.84
CA ASN A 146 -23.55 -16.69 -20.01
C ASN A 146 -23.03 -15.57 -19.08
N PRO A 147 -23.16 -14.29 -19.51
CA PRO A 147 -22.65 -13.15 -18.75
C PRO A 147 -23.42 -12.89 -17.43
N LEU A 148 -24.64 -13.41 -17.29
CA LEU A 148 -25.35 -13.30 -16.00
C LEU A 148 -24.70 -14.20 -14.94
N PHE A 149 -24.36 -15.43 -15.30
CA PHE A 149 -23.65 -16.35 -14.42
C PHE A 149 -22.23 -15.84 -14.09
N ALA A 150 -21.59 -15.23 -15.09
CA ALA A 150 -20.32 -14.53 -14.94
C ALA A 150 -20.38 -13.45 -13.85
N GLY A 151 -21.41 -12.61 -13.90
CA GLY A 151 -21.64 -11.54 -12.94
C GLY A 151 -21.74 -12.03 -11.50
N PHE A 152 -22.50 -13.09 -11.24
CA PHE A 152 -22.58 -13.71 -9.91
C PHE A 152 -21.24 -14.28 -9.44
N THR A 153 -20.51 -14.97 -10.33
CA THR A 153 -19.18 -15.52 -9.99
C THR A 153 -18.21 -14.41 -9.58
N ILE A 154 -18.18 -13.31 -10.33
CA ILE A 154 -17.37 -12.14 -10.03
C ILE A 154 -17.79 -11.55 -8.68
N LEU A 155 -19.09 -11.47 -8.40
CA LEU A 155 -19.61 -10.97 -7.13
C LEU A 155 -19.12 -11.80 -5.94
N PHE A 156 -19.18 -13.13 -6.01
CA PHE A 156 -18.66 -14.01 -4.98
C PHE A 156 -17.14 -13.85 -4.79
N MET A 157 -16.38 -13.79 -5.88
CA MET A 157 -14.93 -13.57 -5.83
C MET A 157 -14.59 -12.23 -5.18
N VAL A 158 -15.25 -11.14 -5.59
CA VAL A 158 -15.04 -9.80 -5.03
C VAL A 158 -15.39 -9.77 -3.54
N GLY A 159 -16.50 -10.37 -3.12
CA GLY A 159 -16.88 -10.45 -1.71
C GLY A 159 -15.81 -11.15 -0.85
N ILE A 160 -15.31 -12.31 -1.30
CA ILE A 160 -14.23 -13.04 -0.61
C ILE A 160 -12.92 -12.24 -0.61
N LEU A 161 -12.58 -11.58 -1.73
CA LEU A 161 -11.39 -10.74 -1.85
C LEU A 161 -11.45 -9.53 -0.90
N LEU A 162 -12.61 -8.90 -0.75
CA LEU A 162 -12.79 -7.77 0.16
C LEU A 162 -12.61 -8.20 1.62
N ILE A 163 -13.22 -9.32 2.02
CA ILE A 163 -13.06 -9.86 3.38
C ILE A 163 -11.59 -10.18 3.66
N THR A 164 -10.95 -10.90 2.74
CA THR A 164 -9.55 -11.34 2.89
C THR A 164 -8.60 -10.13 2.93
N SER A 165 -8.80 -9.14 2.05
CA SER A 165 -8.01 -7.90 2.03
C SER A 165 -8.23 -7.06 3.28
N GLY A 166 -9.45 -7.06 3.82
CA GLY A 166 -9.78 -6.41 5.08
C GLY A 166 -9.05 -7.05 6.27
N ILE A 167 -8.99 -8.37 6.33
CA ILE A 167 -8.22 -9.11 7.34
C ILE A 167 -6.73 -8.75 7.25
N TYR A 168 -6.14 -8.80 6.05
CA TYR A 168 -4.74 -8.41 5.85
C TYR A 168 -4.47 -6.96 6.27
N SER A 169 -5.38 -6.03 5.96
CA SER A 169 -5.25 -4.62 6.34
C SER A 169 -5.25 -4.43 7.85
N ILE A 170 -6.04 -5.21 8.59
CA ILE A 170 -6.05 -5.18 10.06
C ILE A 170 -4.75 -5.75 10.62
N ILE A 171 -4.24 -6.87 10.07
CA ILE A 171 -2.98 -7.50 10.52
C ILE A 171 -1.80 -6.53 10.32
N TYR A 172 -1.61 -6.02 9.10
CA TYR A 172 -0.56 -5.06 8.79
C TYR A 172 -0.72 -3.75 9.54
N GLY A 173 -1.98 -3.35 9.78
CA GLY A 173 -2.34 -2.40 10.80
C GLY A 173 -1.63 -2.78 12.09
N ILE A 174 -2.15 -3.72 12.88
CA ILE A 174 -1.66 -4.04 14.23
C ILE A 174 -0.13 -4.15 14.33
N GLU A 175 0.52 -4.77 13.35
CA GLU A 175 1.97 -4.88 13.28
C GLU A 175 2.67 -3.50 13.31
N PHE A 176 2.17 -2.53 12.54
CA PHE A 176 2.71 -1.16 12.51
C PHE A 176 2.50 -0.38 13.82
N ARG A 177 1.44 -0.67 14.59
CA ARG A 177 1.29 -0.12 15.96
C ARG A 177 2.31 -0.71 16.92
N SER A 178 2.64 -1.98 16.77
CA SER A 178 3.67 -2.61 17.60
C SER A 178 5.03 -1.94 17.39
N LEU A 179 5.34 -1.58 16.14
CA LEU A 179 6.57 -0.87 15.76
C LEU A 179 6.60 0.55 16.35
N ASN A 180 5.49 1.28 16.29
CA ASN A 180 5.37 2.60 16.93
C ASN A 180 5.64 2.53 18.44
N LYS A 181 5.07 1.54 19.13
CA LYS A 181 5.24 1.38 20.58
C LYS A 181 6.72 1.15 20.94
N LYS A 182 7.44 0.33 20.16
CA LYS A 182 8.87 0.07 20.35
C LYS A 182 9.74 1.32 20.11
N ILE A 183 9.43 2.10 19.08
CA ILE A 183 10.15 3.36 18.77
C ILE A 183 9.92 4.41 19.87
N LYS A 184 8.68 4.62 20.32
CA LYS A 184 8.41 5.55 21.44
C LYS A 184 9.12 5.14 22.73
N GLN A 185 9.25 3.84 22.98
CA GLN A 185 9.94 3.34 24.16
C GLN A 185 11.45 3.56 24.06
N SER A 186 12.06 3.39 22.89
CA SER A 186 13.49 3.67 22.70
C SER A 186 13.81 5.17 22.68
N GLU A 187 12.89 6.03 22.26
CA GLU A 187 13.01 7.49 22.41
C GLU A 187 12.98 7.91 23.89
N LYS A 188 12.01 7.40 24.68
CA LYS A 188 11.94 7.69 26.12
C LYS A 188 13.19 7.23 26.88
N VAL A 189 13.70 6.05 26.58
CA VAL A 189 14.93 5.52 27.20
C VAL A 189 16.15 6.36 26.81
N LYS A 190 16.16 6.98 25.62
CA LYS A 190 17.22 7.90 25.20
C LYS A 190 17.13 9.27 25.88
N GLU A 191 15.92 9.80 26.08
CA GLU A 191 15.70 11.03 26.86
C GLU A 191 16.15 10.86 28.32
N GLU A 192 15.72 9.78 28.97
CA GLU A 192 16.08 9.48 30.37
C GLU A 192 17.60 9.29 30.56
N LYS A 193 18.28 8.74 29.56
CA LYS A 193 19.74 8.61 29.57
C LYS A 193 20.46 9.95 29.38
N ASN A 194 19.96 10.82 28.50
CA ASN A 194 20.53 12.15 28.29
C ASN A 194 20.37 13.06 29.52
N ASP A 195 19.25 12.98 30.24
CA ASP A 195 19.04 13.76 31.46
C ASP A 195 19.99 13.30 32.60
N THR A 196 20.26 12.00 32.67
CA THR A 196 21.19 11.41 33.66
C THR A 196 22.65 11.81 33.35
N ASP A 197 23.05 11.76 32.08
CA ASP A 197 24.39 12.17 31.65
C ASP A 197 24.60 13.70 31.80
N SER A 198 23.55 14.51 31.62
CA SER A 198 23.59 15.97 31.86
C SER A 198 23.65 16.33 33.34
N ALA A 199 23.01 15.56 34.22
CA ALA A 199 23.11 15.75 35.67
C ALA A 199 24.51 15.39 36.20
N ALA A 200 25.09 14.30 35.69
CA ALA A 200 26.45 13.88 36.02
C ALA A 200 27.51 14.91 35.57
N ASN A 201 27.34 15.51 34.38
CA ASN A 201 28.29 16.51 33.86
C ASN A 201 28.22 17.87 34.59
N ASN A 202 27.04 18.24 35.10
CA ASN A 202 26.90 19.43 35.95
C ASN A 202 27.54 19.24 37.33
N GLN A 203 27.45 18.03 37.90
CA GLN A 203 28.12 17.69 39.15
C GLN A 203 29.65 17.66 39.01
N SER A 204 30.20 17.12 37.92
CA SER A 204 31.65 17.18 37.69
C SER A 204 32.17 18.60 37.51
N ASN A 205 31.41 19.49 36.86
CA ASN A 205 31.76 20.92 36.72
C ASN A 205 31.70 21.71 38.05
N GLU A 206 30.83 21.32 38.98
CA GLU A 206 30.84 21.87 40.36
C GLU A 206 32.02 21.33 41.17
N THR A 207 32.39 20.06 40.97
CA THR A 207 33.51 19.43 41.70
C THR A 207 34.88 19.93 41.22
N GLU A 208 35.02 20.32 39.95
CA GLU A 208 36.25 20.94 39.42
C GLU A 208 36.45 22.38 39.90
N LYS A 209 35.38 23.14 40.13
CA LYS A 209 35.46 24.50 40.70
C LYS A 209 35.94 24.54 42.15
N GLU A 210 35.77 23.45 42.88
CA GLU A 210 36.19 23.35 44.29
C GLU A 210 37.61 22.78 44.45
N CYS A 211 38.18 22.23 43.38
CA CYS A 211 39.55 21.69 43.34
C CYS A 211 40.59 22.66 42.73
N GLU A 212 40.30 23.96 42.64
CA GLU A 212 41.31 24.98 42.36
C GLU A 212 42.07 25.29 43.68
N PRO A 213 43.35 24.92 43.82
CA PRO A 213 44.04 25.04 45.10
C PRO A 213 44.40 26.51 45.38
N THR A 214 43.77 27.12 46.40
CA THR A 214 44.34 28.27 47.12
C THR A 214 45.72 27.87 47.65
N THR A 215 46.76 28.33 46.96
CA THR A 215 48.15 28.17 47.35
C THR A 215 48.48 29.26 48.36
N ASP A 216 48.41 28.92 49.65
CA ASP A 216 48.94 29.77 50.73
C ASP A 216 49.68 28.89 51.74
N ILE A 217 51.01 28.80 51.61
CA ILE A 217 51.90 28.44 52.73
C ILE A 217 53.23 29.23 52.63
N LYS A 218 53.31 30.24 53.51
CA LYS A 218 54.46 30.69 54.34
C LYS A 218 55.65 31.40 53.69
N GLU A 219 55.79 32.67 54.06
CA GLU A 219 57.05 33.20 54.62
C GLU A 219 56.75 33.75 56.03
N GLU A 220 57.11 32.96 57.05
CA GLU A 220 57.38 33.44 58.40
C GLU A 220 58.91 33.44 58.51
N VAL A 221 59.53 34.59 58.77
CA VAL A 221 60.81 34.77 59.48
C VAL A 221 61.20 36.26 59.48
N VAL A 222 61.19 36.82 60.70
CA VAL A 222 62.16 37.81 61.22
C VAL A 222 62.07 39.24 60.66
N ASN A 223 61.73 40.23 61.50
CA ASN A 223 62.66 40.76 62.49
C ASN A 223 62.01 41.83 63.39
N ASP A 224 62.49 41.84 64.63
CA ASP A 224 62.44 42.97 65.55
C ASP A 224 62.78 44.31 64.86
N LYS A 225 62.08 45.38 65.25
CA LYS A 225 62.68 46.49 66.03
C LYS A 225 61.78 47.72 66.08
N GLU A 226 61.72 48.25 67.29
CA GLU A 226 61.70 49.68 67.64
C GLU A 226 60.47 50.50 67.24
N LEU A 227 60.12 51.59 67.91
CA LEU A 227 60.39 52.21 69.20
C LEU A 227 59.66 53.56 69.04
N SER A 228 59.14 54.08 70.16
CA SER A 228 58.63 55.45 70.38
C SER A 228 57.26 55.82 69.80
#